data_AF-K9VCT1-F1
#
_entry.id   AF-K9VCT1-F1
#
_cell.length_a   1.000
_cell.length_b   1.000
_cell.length_c   1.000
_cell.angle_alpha   90.00
_cell.angle_beta   90.00
_cell.angle_gamma   90.00
#
_symmetry.space_group_name_H-M   'P 1'
#
loop_
_entity.id
_entity.type
_entity.pdbx_description
1 polymer ?
#
loop_
_entity_poly.entity_id
_entity_poly.type
_entity_poly.pdbx_seq_one_letter_code
_entity_poly.pdbx_strand_id
1 'polypeptide(L)'
;MLLQELETQLLALTPTEKAEAIRLLTQSLNNSWPGITKTPDVCGGDACIAKTRLPVWLFVSLRRQGSSDAELLQFYPQLNAANLVNVWTYAEANSEEIETALREEAAAMMQEV
;
A
#
# COMPACT_ATOMS: atom_id res chain seq x y z
N MET A 1 -19.68 10.24 18.32
CA MET A 1 -21.03 10.61 17.86
C MET A 1 -21.35 9.97 16.52
N LEU A 2 -20.66 10.29 15.41
CA LEU A 2 -21.00 9.75 14.06
C LEU A 2 -21.03 8.21 13.96
N LEU A 3 -20.05 7.53 14.58
CA LEU A 3 -19.93 6.05 14.52
C LEU A 3 -21.05 5.31 15.27
N GLN A 4 -21.51 5.84 16.41
CA GLN A 4 -22.61 5.23 17.18
C GLN A 4 -23.96 5.34 16.45
N GLU A 5 -24.16 6.45 15.75
CA GLU A 5 -25.36 6.64 14.93
C GLU A 5 -25.35 5.72 13.71
N LEU A 6 -24.18 5.54 13.09
CA LEU A 6 -23.99 4.59 12.00
C LEU A 6 -24.19 3.14 12.45
N GLU A 7 -23.70 2.76 13.64
CA GLU A 7 -23.91 1.42 14.21
C GLU A 7 -25.40 1.09 14.34
N THR A 8 -26.18 2.04 14.85
CA THR A 8 -27.63 1.90 14.99
C THR A 8 -28.31 1.68 13.63
N GLN A 9 -27.88 2.42 12.60
CA GLN A 9 -28.41 2.29 11.24
C GLN A 9 -28.02 0.94 10.59
N LEU A 10 -26.78 0.49 10.76
CA LEU A 10 -26.30 -0.79 10.23
C LEU A 10 -27.00 -1.99 10.88
N LEU A 11 -27.30 -1.92 12.18
CA LEU A 11 -28.02 -2.97 12.89
C LEU A 11 -29.47 -3.10 12.41
N ALA A 12 -30.11 -1.99 12.02
CA ALA A 12 -31.48 -1.94 11.51
C ALA A 12 -31.66 -2.49 10.08
N LEU A 13 -30.56 -2.69 9.32
CA LEU A 13 -30.61 -3.24 7.96
C LEU A 13 -31.09 -4.69 7.91
N THR A 14 -31.78 -5.04 6.83
CA THR A 14 -32.10 -6.44 6.49
C THR A 14 -30.83 -7.24 6.16
N PRO A 15 -30.86 -8.59 6.18
CA PRO A 15 -29.71 -9.40 5.81
C PRO A 15 -29.14 -9.08 4.41
N THR A 16 -30.01 -8.81 3.43
CA THR A 16 -29.60 -8.45 2.07
C THR A 16 -28.92 -7.08 2.02
N GLU A 17 -29.48 -6.08 2.71
CA GLU A 17 -28.87 -4.74 2.77
C GLU A 17 -27.57 -4.75 3.56
N LYS A 18 -27.44 -5.61 4.59
CA LYS A 18 -26.17 -5.83 5.29
C LYS A 18 -25.11 -6.38 4.35
N ALA A 19 -25.46 -7.34 3.50
CA ALA A 19 -24.53 -7.87 2.49
C ALA A 19 -24.10 -6.79 1.50
N GLU A 20 -25.03 -5.92 1.07
CA GLU A 20 -24.72 -4.81 0.16
C GLU A 20 -23.87 -3.72 0.84
N ALA A 21 -24.15 -3.38 2.09
CA ALA A 21 -23.34 -2.47 2.87
C ALA A 21 -21.92 -3.00 3.06
N ILE A 22 -21.77 -4.31 3.36
CA ILE A 22 -20.45 -4.98 3.39
C ILE A 22 -19.78 -4.87 2.02
N ARG A 23 -20.48 -5.14 0.92
CA ARG A 23 -19.92 -5.02 -0.44
C ARG A 23 -19.41 -3.62 -0.74
N LEU A 24 -20.21 -2.59 -0.43
CA LEU A 24 -19.86 -1.18 -0.63
C LEU A 24 -18.68 -0.76 0.24
N LEU A 25 -18.68 -1.17 1.51
CA LEU A 25 -17.57 -0.92 2.43
C LEU A 25 -16.31 -1.67 1.96
N THR A 26 -16.40 -2.90 1.50
CA THR A 26 -15.25 -3.63 0.93
C THR A 26 -14.77 -2.97 -0.36
N GLN A 27 -15.64 -2.39 -1.19
CA GLN A 27 -15.24 -1.64 -2.39
C GLN A 27 -14.59 -0.30 -2.05
N SER A 28 -15.08 0.42 -1.04
CA SER A 28 -14.43 1.65 -0.57
C SER A 28 -13.13 1.36 0.19
N LEU A 29 -13.08 0.23 0.90
CA LEU A 29 -11.89 -0.37 1.50
C LEU A 29 -11.07 -1.18 0.48
N ASN A 30 -11.42 -1.24 -0.80
CA ASN A 30 -10.47 -1.68 -1.84
C ASN A 30 -9.47 -0.55 -2.15
N ASN A 31 -9.59 0.62 -1.50
CA ASN A 31 -8.46 1.51 -1.21
C ASN A 31 -7.55 0.96 -0.09
N SER A 32 -7.89 -0.18 0.54
CA SER A 32 -6.97 -0.98 1.34
C SER A 32 -6.22 -1.86 0.35
N TRP A 33 -5.02 -1.41 0.04
CA TRP A 33 -4.09 -2.08 -0.84
C TRP A 33 -3.70 -3.43 -0.23
N PRO A 34 -4.14 -4.57 -0.80
CA PRO A 34 -3.87 -5.87 -0.20
C PRO A 34 -2.38 -6.08 -0.02
N GLY A 35 -1.95 -6.37 1.21
CA GLY A 35 -0.52 -6.59 1.49
C GLY A 35 0.37 -5.35 1.38
N ILE A 36 -0.19 -4.13 1.31
CA ILE A 36 0.54 -2.87 1.50
C ILE A 36 -0.05 -2.12 2.70
N THR A 37 0.82 -1.64 3.58
CA THR A 37 0.44 -0.93 4.81
C THR A 37 1.15 0.42 4.87
N LYS A 38 0.42 1.47 5.25
CA LYS A 38 0.99 2.77 5.63
C LYS A 38 0.90 2.89 7.14
N THR A 39 2.03 3.12 7.80
CA THR A 39 2.08 3.37 9.23
C THR A 39 2.83 4.68 9.43
N PRO A 40 2.18 5.74 9.96
CA PRO A 40 2.76 7.09 10.03
C PRO A 40 4.17 7.15 10.64
N ASP A 41 4.47 6.28 11.61
CA ASP A 41 5.77 6.24 12.31
C ASP A 41 6.78 5.23 11.72
N VAL A 42 6.51 4.66 10.55
CA VAL A 42 7.38 3.68 9.88
C VAL A 42 7.79 4.21 8.52
N CYS A 43 9.10 4.30 8.25
CA CYS A 43 9.64 4.79 6.98
C CYS A 43 9.04 6.15 6.57
N GLY A 44 8.94 7.10 7.51
CA GLY A 44 8.36 8.42 7.24
C GLY A 44 6.87 8.44 6.90
N GLY A 45 6.15 7.31 7.04
CA GLY A 45 4.75 7.17 6.64
C GLY A 45 4.56 6.55 5.26
N ASP A 46 5.64 6.11 4.60
CA ASP A 46 5.61 5.49 3.29
C ASP A 46 4.81 4.19 3.26
N ALA A 47 4.24 3.92 2.08
CA ALA A 47 3.63 2.64 1.78
C ALA A 47 4.68 1.53 1.79
N CYS A 48 4.51 0.56 2.68
CA CYS A 48 5.40 -0.59 2.85
C CYS A 48 4.68 -1.89 2.55
N ILE A 49 5.40 -2.90 2.06
CA ILE A 49 4.85 -4.27 2.00
C ILE A 49 4.48 -4.71 3.43
N ALA A 50 3.25 -5.22 3.60
CA ALA A 50 2.70 -5.58 4.89
C ALA A 50 3.63 -6.51 5.67
N LYS A 51 3.79 -6.22 6.96
CA LYS A 51 4.69 -6.95 7.89
C LYS A 51 6.18 -6.82 7.56
N THR A 52 6.55 -5.89 6.69
CA THR A 52 7.95 -5.56 6.38
C THR A 52 8.17 -4.05 6.54
N ARG A 53 9.43 -3.64 6.56
CA ARG A 53 9.83 -2.23 6.40
C ARG A 53 10.41 -1.98 5.00
N LEU A 54 9.88 -2.67 4.00
CA LEU A 54 10.31 -2.54 2.61
C LEU A 54 9.32 -1.62 1.90
N PRO A 55 9.71 -0.36 1.63
CA PRO A 55 8.82 0.62 1.02
C PRO A 55 8.57 0.30 -0.45
N VAL A 56 7.39 0.66 -0.96
CA VAL A 56 6.99 0.43 -2.35
C VAL A 56 7.91 1.19 -3.32
N TRP A 57 8.30 2.43 -2.97
CA TRP A 57 9.18 3.24 -3.81
C TRP A 57 10.53 2.59 -4.07
N LEU A 58 11.05 1.78 -3.13
CA LEU A 58 12.33 1.08 -3.29
C LEU A 58 12.29 0.12 -4.46
N PHE A 59 11.22 -0.67 -4.58
CA PHE A 59 11.06 -1.62 -5.67
C PHE A 59 10.88 -0.92 -7.02
N VAL A 60 10.17 0.22 -7.03
CA VAL A 60 10.04 1.06 -8.23
C VAL A 60 11.41 1.62 -8.65
N SER A 61 12.23 2.06 -7.70
CA SER A 61 13.60 2.52 -7.96
C SER A 61 14.46 1.40 -8.55
N LEU A 62 14.46 0.21 -7.94
CA LEU A 62 15.23 -0.94 -8.42
C LEU A 62 14.81 -1.37 -9.83
N ARG A 63 13.50 -1.34 -10.10
CA ARG A 63 12.96 -1.64 -11.44
C ARG A 63 13.38 -0.59 -12.48
N ARG A 64 13.44 0.71 -12.11
CA ARG A 64 13.99 1.77 -12.96
C ARG A 64 15.48 1.59 -13.25
N GLN A 65 16.22 0.98 -12.33
CA GLN A 65 17.62 0.63 -12.48
C GLN A 65 17.84 -0.68 -13.27
N GLY A 66 16.75 -1.34 -13.71
CA GLY A 66 16.80 -2.52 -14.57
C GLY A 66 16.61 -3.86 -13.86
N SER A 67 16.30 -3.87 -12.57
CA SER A 67 16.04 -5.13 -11.84
C SER A 67 14.73 -5.78 -12.33
N SER A 68 14.80 -7.07 -12.62
CA SER A 68 13.65 -7.92 -12.93
C SER A 68 12.96 -8.45 -11.67
N ASP A 69 11.69 -8.83 -11.78
CA ASP A 69 10.94 -9.42 -10.66
C ASP A 69 11.63 -10.68 -10.10
N ALA A 70 12.29 -11.47 -10.96
CA ALA A 70 13.05 -12.65 -10.53
C ALA A 70 14.26 -12.27 -9.66
N GLU A 71 15.01 -11.24 -10.06
CA GLU A 71 16.15 -10.73 -9.28
C GLU A 71 15.66 -10.12 -7.96
N LEU A 72 14.55 -9.38 -7.98
CA LEU A 72 13.94 -8.83 -6.76
C LEU A 72 13.56 -9.93 -5.76
N LEU A 73 12.95 -11.03 -6.22
CA LEU A 73 12.62 -12.17 -5.35
C LEU A 73 13.88 -12.92 -4.87
N GLN A 74 14.97 -12.89 -5.64
CA GLN A 74 16.25 -13.44 -5.21
C GLN A 74 16.90 -12.59 -4.10
N PHE A 75 16.85 -11.26 -4.22
CA PHE A 75 17.39 -10.34 -3.22
C PHE A 75 16.53 -10.25 -1.96
N TYR A 76 15.22 -10.42 -2.10
CA TYR A 76 14.25 -10.38 -0.99
C TYR A 76 13.50 -11.72 -0.88
N PRO A 77 14.17 -12.80 -0.43
CA PRO A 77 13.60 -14.16 -0.40
C PRO A 77 12.39 -14.32 0.53
N GLN A 78 12.15 -13.37 1.43
CA GLN A 78 10.95 -13.30 2.26
C GLN A 78 9.69 -12.85 1.50
N LEU A 79 9.86 -12.32 0.28
CA LEU A 79 8.75 -11.89 -0.57
C LEU A 79 8.35 -13.01 -1.53
N ASN A 80 7.09 -12.96 -1.96
CA ASN A 80 6.59 -13.81 -3.03
C ASN A 80 6.06 -12.98 -4.19
N ALA A 81 5.74 -13.64 -5.31
CA ALA A 81 5.23 -12.98 -6.50
C ALA A 81 3.96 -12.13 -6.24
N ALA A 82 3.08 -12.58 -5.33
CA ALA A 82 1.89 -11.81 -4.99
C ALA A 82 2.23 -10.50 -4.28
N ASN A 83 3.30 -10.46 -3.48
CA ASN A 83 3.79 -9.20 -2.91
C ASN A 83 4.20 -8.21 -4.02
N LEU A 84 4.96 -8.67 -5.02
CA LEU A 84 5.38 -7.81 -6.13
C LEU A 84 4.19 -7.31 -6.97
N VAL A 85 3.21 -8.17 -7.24
CA VAL A 85 1.96 -7.75 -7.90
C VAL A 85 1.31 -6.60 -7.11
N ASN A 86 1.17 -6.74 -5.80
CA ASN A 86 0.56 -5.69 -4.96
C ASN A 86 1.38 -4.40 -4.93
N VAL A 87 2.72 -4.48 -4.92
CA VAL A 87 3.62 -3.33 -5.03
C VAL A 87 3.38 -2.58 -6.34
N TRP A 88 3.29 -3.29 -7.47
CA TRP A 88 3.08 -2.67 -8.78
C TRP A 88 1.69 -2.06 -8.92
N THR A 89 0.65 -2.78 -8.48
CA THR A 89 -0.72 -2.26 -8.48
C THR A 89 -0.85 -1.01 -7.61
N TYR A 90 -0.18 -0.97 -6.45
CA TYR A 90 -0.11 0.23 -5.61
C TYR A 90 0.59 1.39 -6.33
N ALA A 91 1.77 1.12 -6.89
CA ALA A 91 2.61 2.15 -7.51
C ALA A 91 1.93 2.79 -8.73
N GLU A 92 1.22 1.99 -9.53
CA GLU A 92 0.48 2.49 -10.70
C GLU A 92 -0.67 3.43 -10.29
N ALA A 93 -1.38 3.09 -9.21
CA ALA A 93 -2.52 3.88 -8.74
C ALA A 93 -2.12 5.11 -7.90
N ASN A 94 -0.93 5.10 -7.31
CA ASN A 94 -0.41 6.18 -6.45
C ASN A 94 0.91 6.75 -6.99
N SER A 95 0.99 6.93 -8.31
CA SER A 95 2.24 7.32 -8.99
C SER A 95 2.83 8.63 -8.44
N GLU A 96 2.02 9.66 -8.18
CA GLU A 96 2.47 10.93 -7.62
C GLU A 96 3.10 10.77 -6.21
N GLU A 97 2.52 9.90 -5.38
CA GLU A 97 3.07 9.57 -4.05
C GLU A 97 4.45 8.93 -4.21
N ILE A 98 4.58 7.96 -5.10
CA ILE A 98 5.84 7.27 -5.35
C ILE A 98 6.91 8.21 -5.92
N GLU A 99 6.56 9.09 -6.87
CA GLU A 99 7.52 10.08 -7.39
C GLU A 99 7.98 11.08 -6.34
N THR A 100 7.11 11.40 -5.37
CA THR A 100 7.47 12.29 -4.27
C THR A 100 8.47 11.61 -3.35
N ALA A 101 8.17 10.38 -2.90
CA ALA A 101 9.09 9.60 -2.07
C ALA A 101 10.46 9.38 -2.76
N LEU A 102 10.47 9.07 -4.05
CA LEU A 102 11.71 8.91 -4.82
C LEU A 102 12.55 10.19 -4.89
N ARG A 103 11.90 11.37 -5.01
CA ARG A 103 12.60 12.67 -5.02
C ARG A 103 13.15 13.03 -3.65
N GLU A 104 12.38 12.77 -2.59
CA GLU A 104 12.80 13.03 -1.21
C GLU A 104 14.01 12.18 -0.83
N GLU A 105 13.99 10.89 -1.16
CA GLU A 105 15.13 9.98 -0.95
C GLU A 105 16.36 10.40 -1.74
N ALA A 106 16.20 10.76 -3.02
CA ALA A 106 17.30 11.28 -3.83
C ALA A 106 17.89 12.58 -3.24
N ALA A 107 17.06 13.46 -2.70
CA ALA A 107 17.50 14.70 -2.07
C ALA A 107 18.24 14.44 -0.74
N ALA A 108 17.77 13.49 0.07
CA ALA A 108 18.44 13.08 1.30
C ALA A 108 19.85 12.54 1.03
N MET A 109 20.00 11.67 0.02
CA MET A 109 21.31 11.13 -0.37
C MET A 109 22.30 12.20 -0.86
N MET A 110 21.82 13.31 -1.44
CA MET A 110 22.68 14.41 -1.88
C MET A 110 23.13 15.33 -0.73
N GLN A 111 22.41 15.35 0.39
CA GLN A 111 22.77 16.17 1.56
C GLN A 111 23.80 15.52 2.48
N GLU A 112 24.09 14.23 2.27
CA GLU A 112 25.09 13.46 3.03
C GLU A 112 26.50 13.45 2.39
N VAL A 113 26.70 14.18 1.28
CA VAL A 113 27.97 14.33 0.54
C VAL A 113 28.58 15.70 0.79
#